data_AF-A0A382F021-F1
#
_entry.id   AF-A0A382F021-F1
#
_cell.length_a   1.000
_cell.length_b   1.000
_cell.length_c   1.000
_cell.angle_alpha   90.00
_cell.angle_beta   90.00
_cell.angle_gamma   90.00
#
_symmetry.space_group_name_H-M   'P 1'
#
loop_
_entity.id
_entity.type
_entity.pdbx_description
1 polymer ?
#
loop_
_entity_poly.entity_id
_entity_poly.type
_entity_poly.pdbx_seq_one_letter_code
_entity_poly.pdbx_strand_id
1 'polypeptide(L)'
;MNYTWTFILFQLSFILLKADVYEGYVIFTPGQGGGGGGGNSTTYLMDHNSNEVHSWSHNRPPASMPYLFSDSTIIYPYRVPNPSMNSGGVGGGISKLSWDGSTLWDYQFANDTYQHHHDVEPLPDGHVLIIVWERKTDTEAYAMGRETINNPLNQMWSEAVLELDPETGNIVWEWHLWDHLCQDISSSYPNYVTVSEHPELFDINNGSVGSSGGPGGPNADWMHINAISYNAELDHIIFSSRHQDEIFIIDHSTTT
;
A
#
# COMPACT_ATOMS: atom_id res chain seq x y z
N MET A 1 -44.36 -0.27 22.79
CA MET A 1 -42.90 -0.53 22.86
C MET A 1 -42.57 -1.54 21.77
N ASN A 2 -41.64 -1.21 20.88
CA ASN A 2 -41.25 -2.10 19.79
C ASN A 2 -40.38 -3.24 20.35
N TYR A 3 -40.98 -4.43 20.50
CA TYR A 3 -40.32 -5.64 21.00
C TYR A 3 -39.03 -5.99 20.22
N THR A 4 -38.94 -5.60 18.95
CA THR A 4 -37.77 -5.77 18.10
C THR A 4 -36.54 -5.02 18.63
N TRP A 5 -36.70 -3.77 19.10
CA TRP A 5 -35.59 -3.00 19.66
C TRP A 5 -35.12 -3.57 21.00
N THR A 6 -36.06 -4.04 21.83
CA THR A 6 -35.72 -4.69 23.11
C THR A 6 -34.97 -5.99 22.89
N PHE A 7 -35.36 -6.80 21.89
CA PHE A 7 -34.68 -8.05 21.55
C PHE A 7 -33.26 -7.82 21.00
N ILE A 8 -33.09 -6.83 20.11
CA ILE A 8 -31.77 -6.45 19.56
C ILE A 8 -30.84 -5.95 20.68
N LEU A 9 -31.33 -5.06 21.56
CA LEU A 9 -30.55 -4.57 22.71
C LEU A 9 -30.17 -5.70 23.67
N PHE A 10 -31.06 -6.68 23.89
CA PHE A 10 -30.81 -7.82 24.76
C PHE A 10 -29.78 -8.80 24.16
N GLN A 11 -29.80 -9.02 22.83
CA GLN A 11 -28.78 -9.84 22.17
C GLN A 11 -27.41 -9.15 22.12
N LEU A 12 -27.36 -7.84 21.81
CA LEU A 12 -26.12 -7.06 21.83
C LEU A 12 -25.48 -7.04 23.22
N SER A 13 -26.28 -6.87 24.28
CA SER A 13 -25.78 -6.92 25.65
C SER A 13 -25.27 -8.31 26.03
N PHE A 14 -25.92 -9.40 25.59
CA PHE A 14 -25.41 -10.77 25.83
C PHE A 14 -24.11 -11.08 25.09
N ILE A 15 -23.90 -10.55 23.88
CA ILE A 15 -22.67 -10.72 23.10
C ILE A 15 -21.52 -9.92 23.75
N LEU A 16 -21.78 -8.67 24.15
CA LEU A 16 -20.80 -7.83 24.84
C LEU A 16 -20.40 -8.41 26.21
N LEU A 17 -21.32 -9.09 26.90
CA LEU A 17 -21.03 -9.79 28.17
C LEU A 17 -20.26 -11.11 28.01
N LYS A 18 -20.07 -11.59 26.77
CA LYS A 18 -19.33 -12.82 26.44
C LYS A 18 -18.08 -12.57 25.58
N ALA A 19 -17.72 -11.31 25.35
CA ALA A 19 -16.48 -10.99 24.69
C ALA A 19 -15.33 -11.24 25.67
N ASP A 20 -14.56 -12.30 25.44
CA ASP A 20 -13.31 -12.53 26.16
C ASP A 20 -12.24 -11.58 25.64
N VAL A 21 -11.44 -11.01 26.54
CA VAL A 21 -10.26 -10.24 26.16
C VAL A 21 -9.24 -11.23 25.60
N TYR A 22 -8.76 -10.98 24.38
CA TYR A 22 -7.66 -11.76 23.83
C TYR A 22 -6.37 -11.35 24.54
N GLU A 23 -5.74 -12.32 25.22
CA GLU A 23 -4.48 -12.16 25.95
C GLU A 23 -3.29 -12.03 24.97
N GLY A 24 -3.22 -10.89 24.28
CA GLY A 24 -2.21 -10.62 23.26
C GLY A 24 -1.61 -9.22 23.35
N TYR A 25 -0.89 -8.85 22.30
CA TYR A 25 -0.28 -7.55 22.13
C TYR A 25 -0.88 -6.81 20.94
N VAL A 26 -0.88 -5.49 21.00
CA VAL A 26 -1.18 -4.61 19.86
C VAL A 26 0.03 -3.72 19.58
N ILE A 27 0.42 -3.65 18.32
CA ILE A 27 1.43 -2.69 17.85
C ILE A 27 0.75 -1.65 16.97
N PHE A 28 1.06 -0.37 17.17
CA PHE A 28 0.52 0.71 16.35
C PHE A 28 1.39 1.96 16.41
N THR A 29 1.31 2.76 15.35
CA THR A 29 1.88 4.11 15.31
C THR A 29 0.72 5.08 15.07
N PRO A 30 0.42 6.01 16.00
CA PRO A 30 -0.60 7.02 15.77
C PRO A 30 -0.26 7.85 14.52
N GLY A 31 -1.13 7.80 13.51
CA GLY A 31 -0.99 8.61 12.32
C GLY A 31 -1.19 10.10 12.64
N GLN A 32 -0.33 10.96 12.10
CA GLN A 32 -0.60 12.39 12.07
C GLN A 32 -1.55 12.67 10.92
N GLY A 33 -2.84 12.95 11.20
CA GLY A 33 -3.81 13.26 10.16
C GLY A 33 -3.37 14.48 9.33
N GLY A 34 -3.15 14.31 8.03
CA GLY A 34 -2.86 15.40 7.08
C GLY A 34 -1.75 15.07 6.08
N GLY A 35 -1.67 15.83 4.99
CA GLY A 35 -0.66 15.63 3.91
C GLY A 35 0.76 16.12 4.24
N GLY A 36 1.07 16.42 5.50
CA GLY A 36 2.38 16.92 5.93
C GLY A 36 3.34 15.80 6.32
N GLY A 37 4.53 15.75 5.72
CA GLY A 37 5.56 14.74 5.98
C GLY A 37 6.57 15.09 7.09
N GLY A 38 6.18 15.96 8.02
CA GLY A 38 7.05 16.41 9.11
C GLY A 38 6.49 16.02 10.47
N GLY A 39 7.37 15.62 11.39
CA GLY A 39 7.00 15.33 12.77
C GLY A 39 7.64 14.05 13.28
N ASN A 40 8.05 14.06 14.55
CA ASN A 40 8.43 12.84 15.23
C ASN A 40 7.19 11.98 15.47
N SER A 41 7.35 10.67 15.42
CA SER A 41 6.29 9.70 15.70
C SER A 41 6.80 8.63 16.65
N THR A 42 5.88 7.92 17.28
CA THR A 42 6.22 6.85 18.23
C THR A 42 5.36 5.64 17.90
N THR A 43 6.01 4.50 17.68
CA THR A 43 5.33 3.20 17.65
C THR A 43 5.22 2.69 19.08
N TYR A 44 4.05 2.18 19.45
CA TYR A 44 3.79 1.57 20.74
C TYR A 44 3.51 0.08 20.56
N LEU A 45 4.06 -0.74 21.45
CA LEU A 45 3.63 -2.10 21.72
C LEU A 45 2.93 -2.11 23.08
N MET A 46 1.65 -2.48 23.10
CA MET A 46 0.85 -2.52 24.31
C MET A 46 0.30 -3.93 24.57
N ASP A 47 0.15 -4.29 25.84
CA ASP A 47 -0.56 -5.50 26.24
C ASP A 47 -2.09 -5.30 26.29
N HIS A 48 -2.83 -6.39 26.50
CA HIS A 48 -4.29 -6.37 26.63
C HIS A 48 -4.83 -5.54 27.81
N ASN A 49 -3.98 -5.17 28.78
CA ASN A 49 -4.31 -4.29 29.90
C ASN A 49 -3.97 -2.82 29.61
N SER A 50 -3.60 -2.50 28.36
CA SER A 50 -3.18 -1.16 27.94
C SER A 50 -1.89 -0.67 28.61
N ASN A 51 -1.07 -1.58 29.14
CA ASN A 51 0.28 -1.23 29.59
C ASN A 51 1.19 -1.12 28.36
N GLU A 52 2.01 -0.07 28.31
CA GLU A 52 3.10 0.02 27.35
C GLU A 52 4.16 -1.04 27.69
N VAL A 53 4.36 -1.98 26.78
CA VAL A 53 5.40 -3.01 26.85
C VAL A 53 6.70 -2.42 26.31
N HIS A 54 6.62 -1.67 25.22
CA HIS A 54 7.75 -1.06 24.56
C HIS A 54 7.31 0.09 23.63
N SER A 55 8.24 0.98 23.28
CA SER A 55 8.02 2.00 22.26
C SER A 55 9.28 2.33 21.45
N TRP A 56 9.09 2.60 20.16
CA TRP A 56 10.13 3.05 19.24
C TRP A 56 9.88 4.51 18.85
N SER A 57 10.93 5.35 18.92
CA SER A 57 10.86 6.75 18.49
C SER A 57 11.37 6.91 17.06
N HIS A 58 10.60 7.63 16.25
CA HIS A 58 10.87 7.85 14.83
C HIS A 58 11.01 9.33 14.52
N ASN A 59 11.98 9.65 13.66
CA ASN A 59 12.18 11.01 13.14
C ASN A 59 11.26 11.35 11.97
N ARG A 60 10.46 10.38 11.51
CA ARG A 60 9.54 10.49 10.37
C ARG A 60 8.17 9.91 10.73
N PRO A 61 7.09 10.51 10.22
CA PRO A 61 5.76 9.97 10.41
C PRO A 61 5.57 8.66 9.64
N PRO A 62 4.66 7.78 10.10
CA PRO A 62 4.41 6.50 9.44
C PRO A 62 3.79 6.72 8.06
N ALA A 63 4.16 5.88 7.11
CA ALA A 63 3.40 5.69 5.86
C ALA A 63 2.23 4.74 6.11
N SER A 64 2.47 3.68 6.88
CA SER A 64 1.52 2.63 7.25
C SER A 64 1.89 1.97 8.58
N MET A 65 1.37 0.76 8.81
CA MET A 65 1.53 0.05 10.06
C MET A 65 2.94 -0.58 10.16
N PRO A 66 3.52 -0.64 11.38
CA PRO A 66 4.77 -1.36 11.60
C PRO A 66 4.52 -2.87 11.72
N TYR A 67 5.46 -3.66 11.20
CA TYR A 67 5.46 -5.12 11.31
C TYR A 67 6.38 -5.54 12.47
N LEU A 68 5.86 -6.28 13.45
CA LEU A 68 6.63 -6.83 14.57
C LEU A 68 7.06 -8.27 14.28
N PHE A 69 8.33 -8.56 14.49
CA PHE A 69 8.91 -9.89 14.28
C PHE A 69 9.14 -10.64 15.60
N SER A 70 9.27 -11.96 15.50
CA SER A 70 9.52 -12.84 16.65
C SER A 70 10.87 -12.60 17.34
N ASP A 71 11.84 -12.03 16.63
CA ASP A 71 13.13 -11.59 17.17
C ASP A 71 13.08 -10.19 17.81
N SER A 72 11.88 -9.63 17.97
CA SER A 72 11.63 -8.31 18.56
C SER A 72 12.14 -7.12 17.73
N THR A 73 12.51 -7.35 16.46
CA THR A 73 12.73 -6.28 15.49
C THR A 73 11.40 -5.78 14.92
N ILE A 74 11.40 -4.58 14.36
CA ILE A 74 10.26 -4.06 13.60
C ILE A 74 10.67 -3.59 12.20
N ILE A 75 9.77 -3.74 11.23
CA ILE A 75 9.80 -2.96 9.99
C ILE A 75 8.87 -1.77 10.14
N TYR A 76 9.35 -0.58 9.77
CA TYR A 76 8.63 0.68 9.87
C TYR A 76 8.61 1.42 8.53
N PRO A 77 7.49 1.36 7.79
CA PRO A 77 7.27 2.16 6.60
C PRO A 77 7.01 3.62 6.99
N TYR A 78 7.75 4.55 6.39
CA TYR A 78 7.72 5.97 6.77
C TYR A 78 7.60 6.91 5.56
N ARG A 79 7.12 8.12 5.85
CA ARG A 79 7.01 9.19 4.86
C ARG A 79 8.31 9.99 4.73
N VAL A 80 8.82 10.10 3.50
CA VAL A 80 9.98 10.93 3.18
C VAL A 80 9.63 12.42 3.23
N PRO A 81 10.61 13.33 3.46
CA PRO A 81 10.32 14.78 3.55
C PRO A 81 9.81 15.38 2.25
N ASN A 82 10.32 14.92 1.11
CA ASN A 82 10.06 15.50 -0.21
C ASN A 82 9.64 14.38 -1.18
N PRO A 83 8.42 13.84 -1.06
CA PRO A 83 7.95 12.82 -1.98
C PRO A 83 7.75 13.42 -3.37
N SER A 84 8.08 12.65 -4.41
CA SER A 84 7.94 13.06 -5.81
C SER A 84 6.50 12.86 -6.32
N MET A 85 5.75 11.95 -5.69
CA MET A 85 4.33 11.68 -5.90
C MET A 85 3.64 11.74 -4.55
N ASN A 86 2.58 12.53 -4.43
CA ASN A 86 1.98 12.85 -3.13
C ASN A 86 0.45 12.75 -3.22
N SER A 87 -0.10 11.71 -2.59
CA SER A 87 -1.53 11.47 -2.40
C SER A 87 -1.75 10.92 -0.98
N GLY A 88 -2.97 10.48 -0.69
CA GLY A 88 -3.25 9.67 0.50
C GLY A 88 -2.32 8.45 0.54
N GLY A 89 -1.82 8.11 1.74
CA GLY A 89 -0.93 6.95 1.92
C GLY A 89 0.53 7.14 1.51
N VAL A 90 0.94 8.29 0.98
CA VAL A 90 2.34 8.45 0.54
C VAL A 90 3.35 8.12 1.65
N GLY A 91 4.32 7.28 1.27
CA GLY A 91 5.43 6.88 2.10
C GLY A 91 6.74 7.36 1.50
N GLY A 92 7.52 6.42 0.98
CA GLY A 92 8.80 6.67 0.33
C GLY A 92 10.02 6.07 1.04
N GLY A 93 9.88 5.61 2.27
CA GLY A 93 10.97 4.95 2.98
C GLY A 93 10.51 3.79 3.84
N ILE A 94 11.43 2.86 4.10
CA ILE A 94 11.22 1.66 4.89
C ILE A 94 12.49 1.43 5.69
N SER A 95 12.36 1.18 7.00
CA SER A 95 13.49 0.82 7.85
C SER A 95 13.19 -0.42 8.67
N LYS A 96 14.24 -1.15 9.03
CA LYS A 96 14.19 -2.17 10.06
C LYS A 96 14.94 -1.70 11.29
N LEU A 97 14.32 -1.84 12.45
CA LEU A 97 14.84 -1.40 13.72
C LEU A 97 14.93 -2.59 14.69
N SER A 98 15.96 -2.61 15.51
CA SER A 98 16.04 -3.53 16.66
C SER A 98 15.15 -3.09 17.82
N TRP A 99 15.02 -3.96 18.82
CA TRP A 99 14.27 -3.69 20.05
C TRP A 99 14.76 -2.46 20.83
N ASP A 100 16.02 -2.08 20.73
CA ASP A 100 16.54 -0.86 21.37
C ASP A 100 16.37 0.41 20.50
N GLY A 101 15.75 0.28 19.33
CA GLY A 101 15.55 1.36 18.37
C GLY A 101 16.75 1.66 17.48
N SER A 102 17.80 0.83 17.47
CA SER A 102 18.89 0.97 16.51
C SER A 102 18.44 0.59 15.10
N THR A 103 18.87 1.36 14.09
CA THR A 103 18.56 1.06 12.69
C THR A 103 19.46 -0.05 12.17
N LEU A 104 18.85 -1.15 11.74
CA LEU A 104 19.54 -2.28 11.11
C LEU A 104 19.75 -2.02 9.62
N TRP A 105 18.73 -1.51 8.93
CA TRP A 105 18.80 -1.00 7.56
C TRP A 105 17.69 0.02 7.30
N ASP A 106 17.88 0.87 6.27
CA ASP A 106 16.96 1.91 5.85
C ASP A 106 17.11 2.13 4.33
N TYR A 107 16.00 2.03 3.60
CA TYR A 107 15.94 2.21 2.15
C TYR A 107 14.82 3.18 1.76
N GLN A 108 15.07 3.97 0.72
CA GLN A 108 14.09 4.93 0.19
C GLN A 108 13.74 4.61 -1.27
N PHE A 109 12.44 4.52 -1.51
CA PHE A 109 11.80 4.38 -2.81
C PHE A 109 10.99 5.65 -3.07
N ALA A 110 11.70 6.74 -3.31
CA ALA A 110 11.12 8.06 -3.55
C ALA A 110 12.02 8.83 -4.52
N ASN A 111 11.79 8.65 -5.81
CA ASN A 111 12.54 9.29 -6.88
C ASN A 111 11.57 9.67 -8.02
N ASP A 112 12.08 10.13 -9.15
CA ASP A 112 11.23 10.61 -10.25
C ASP A 112 10.39 9.50 -10.91
N THR A 113 10.82 8.24 -10.79
CA THR A 113 10.15 7.06 -11.37
C THR A 113 9.22 6.39 -10.36
N TYR A 114 9.70 6.11 -9.14
CA TYR A 114 8.98 5.35 -8.12
C TYR A 114 8.74 6.15 -6.83
N GLN A 115 7.60 5.90 -6.21
CA GLN A 115 7.25 6.39 -4.88
C GLN A 115 6.51 5.31 -4.09
N HIS A 116 7.14 4.77 -3.05
CA HIS A 116 6.46 3.91 -2.08
C HIS A 116 5.28 4.64 -1.46
N HIS A 117 4.15 3.93 -1.37
CA HIS A 117 2.93 4.38 -0.72
C HIS A 117 2.24 3.21 -0.04
N HIS A 118 1.45 3.54 0.97
CA HIS A 118 0.73 2.62 1.82
C HIS A 118 1.62 1.52 2.39
N ASP A 119 1.51 0.31 1.89
CA ASP A 119 1.88 -0.90 2.62
C ASP A 119 3.12 -1.59 2.03
N VAL A 120 3.73 -2.42 2.87
CA VAL A 120 4.83 -3.32 2.52
C VAL A 120 4.50 -4.69 3.07
N GLU A 121 5.01 -5.76 2.48
CA GLU A 121 4.82 -7.11 3.01
C GLU A 121 6.18 -7.78 3.21
N PRO A 122 6.60 -8.05 4.46
CA PRO A 122 7.80 -8.84 4.73
C PRO A 122 7.63 -10.31 4.33
N LEU A 123 8.61 -10.86 3.63
CA LEU A 123 8.59 -12.23 3.13
C LEU A 123 9.31 -13.22 4.07
N PRO A 124 9.00 -14.53 4.00
CA PRO A 124 9.63 -15.55 4.84
C PRO A 124 11.15 -15.69 4.68
N ASP A 125 11.69 -15.34 3.53
CA ASP A 125 13.13 -15.34 3.23
C ASP A 125 13.85 -14.08 3.73
N GLY A 126 13.11 -13.10 4.27
CA GLY A 126 13.62 -11.84 4.77
C GLY A 126 13.58 -10.69 3.77
N HIS A 127 13.18 -10.92 2.52
CA HIS A 127 12.89 -9.86 1.56
C HIS A 127 11.62 -9.08 1.95
N VAL A 128 11.34 -8.00 1.24
CA VAL A 128 10.17 -7.15 1.48
C VAL A 128 9.53 -6.76 0.15
N LEU A 129 8.25 -7.07 -0.03
CA LEU A 129 7.45 -6.52 -1.11
C LEU A 129 7.05 -5.08 -0.80
N ILE A 130 7.14 -4.22 -1.80
CA ILE A 130 6.92 -2.78 -1.67
C ILE A 130 5.93 -2.35 -2.75
N ILE A 131 4.79 -1.81 -2.35
CA ILE A 131 3.89 -1.14 -3.29
C ILE A 131 4.49 0.22 -3.64
N VAL A 132 4.61 0.52 -4.93
CA VAL A 132 5.06 1.82 -5.41
C VAL A 132 4.14 2.37 -6.50
N TRP A 133 3.91 3.68 -6.46
CA TRP A 133 3.44 4.40 -7.63
C TRP A 133 4.57 4.44 -8.64
N GLU A 134 4.25 4.16 -9.89
CA GLU A 134 5.14 4.31 -11.04
C GLU A 134 4.66 5.46 -11.92
N ARG A 135 5.49 6.50 -12.06
CA ARG A 135 5.11 7.68 -12.83
C ARG A 135 5.11 7.40 -14.33
N LYS A 136 3.98 7.70 -14.98
CA LYS A 136 3.85 7.80 -16.43
C LYS A 136 3.38 9.20 -16.82
N THR A 137 3.91 9.70 -17.92
CA THR A 137 3.44 10.93 -18.56
C THR A 137 2.10 10.70 -19.25
N ASP A 138 1.35 11.77 -19.48
CA ASP A 138 0.14 11.71 -20.30
C ASP A 138 0.41 11.16 -21.71
N THR A 139 1.55 11.53 -22.31
CA THR A 139 1.96 11.08 -23.64
C THR A 139 2.16 9.56 -23.68
N GLU A 140 2.81 8.97 -22.68
CA GLU A 140 2.96 7.52 -22.56
C GLU A 140 1.60 6.81 -22.41
N ALA A 141 0.71 7.36 -21.58
CA ALA A 141 -0.63 6.80 -21.37
C ALA A 141 -1.50 6.88 -22.64
N TYR A 142 -1.52 8.02 -23.33
CA TYR A 142 -2.24 8.19 -24.59
C TYR A 142 -1.67 7.27 -25.69
N ALA A 143 -0.37 7.00 -25.69
CA ALA A 143 0.24 6.05 -26.61
C ALA A 143 -0.20 4.60 -26.36
N MET A 144 -0.59 4.26 -25.14
CA MET A 144 -1.18 2.97 -24.75
C MET A 144 -2.70 2.91 -24.96
N GLY A 145 -3.33 3.97 -25.47
CA GLY A 145 -4.76 4.01 -25.74
C GLY A 145 -5.63 4.48 -24.57
N ARG A 146 -5.05 5.11 -23.53
CA ARG A 146 -5.82 5.88 -22.54
C ARG A 146 -6.59 6.99 -23.26
N GLU A 147 -7.86 7.21 -22.96
CA GLU A 147 -8.67 8.23 -23.64
C GLU A 147 -8.65 9.59 -22.92
N THR A 148 -8.59 9.59 -21.59
CA THR A 148 -8.70 10.83 -20.80
C THR A 148 -7.80 10.80 -19.57
N ILE A 149 -7.01 11.87 -19.42
CA ILE A 149 -6.32 12.25 -18.19
C ILE A 149 -6.79 13.65 -17.80
N ASN A 150 -7.45 13.77 -16.65
CA ASN A 150 -8.02 15.02 -16.16
C ASN A 150 -7.52 15.33 -14.75
N ASN A 151 -6.22 15.54 -14.63
CA ASN A 151 -5.58 16.06 -13.43
C ASN A 151 -4.59 17.18 -13.79
N PRO A 152 -4.30 18.12 -12.87
CA PRO A 152 -3.40 19.24 -13.12
C PRO A 152 -1.94 18.87 -13.40
N LEU A 153 -1.55 17.61 -13.21
CA LEU A 153 -0.16 17.15 -13.37
C LEU A 153 0.13 16.64 -14.79
N ASN A 154 -0.92 16.38 -15.59
CA ASN A 154 -0.80 15.70 -16.89
C ASN A 154 0.00 14.40 -16.78
N GLN A 155 -0.33 13.61 -15.76
CA GLN A 155 0.35 12.36 -15.44
C GLN A 155 -0.67 11.26 -15.16
N MET A 156 -0.16 10.04 -15.15
CA MET A 156 -0.82 8.85 -14.68
C MET A 156 0.16 8.07 -13.81
N TRP A 157 -0.16 7.90 -12.53
CA TRP A 157 0.63 7.07 -11.64
C TRP A 157 0.05 5.65 -11.72
N SER A 158 0.76 4.80 -12.46
CA SER A 158 0.54 3.36 -12.47
C SER A 158 1.02 2.76 -11.14
N GLU A 159 0.91 1.45 -11.01
CA GLU A 159 1.38 0.70 -9.86
C GLU A 159 2.45 -0.31 -10.26
N ALA A 160 3.39 -0.53 -9.34
CA ALA A 160 4.32 -1.64 -9.39
C ALA A 160 4.50 -2.23 -7.99
N VAL A 161 4.93 -3.49 -7.94
CA VAL A 161 5.37 -4.18 -6.73
C VAL A 161 6.84 -4.51 -6.90
N LEU A 162 7.67 -4.09 -5.94
CA LEU A 162 9.11 -4.35 -5.95
C LEU A 162 9.46 -5.28 -4.79
N GLU A 163 10.29 -6.30 -5.05
CA GLU A 163 10.85 -7.15 -4.00
C GLU A 163 12.27 -6.69 -3.66
N LEU A 164 12.43 -6.14 -2.47
CA LEU A 164 13.71 -5.69 -1.92
C LEU A 164 14.40 -6.83 -1.19
N ASP A 165 15.64 -7.12 -1.58
CA ASP A 165 16.62 -7.82 -0.75
C ASP A 165 17.29 -6.79 0.19
N PRO A 166 17.00 -6.81 1.51
CA PRO A 166 17.57 -5.83 2.44
C PRO A 166 19.03 -6.10 2.82
N GLU A 167 19.60 -7.27 2.50
CA GLU A 167 21.02 -7.53 2.72
C GLU A 167 21.88 -6.78 1.70
N THR A 168 21.41 -6.72 0.45
CA THR A 168 22.14 -6.05 -0.64
C THR A 168 21.59 -4.67 -0.98
N GLY A 169 20.32 -4.40 -0.67
CA GLY A 169 19.60 -3.20 -1.08
C GLY A 169 19.09 -3.22 -2.52
N ASN A 170 19.15 -4.37 -3.18
CA ASN A 170 18.73 -4.51 -4.58
C ASN A 170 17.26 -4.90 -4.67
N ILE A 171 16.64 -4.53 -5.79
CA ILE A 171 15.38 -5.13 -6.23
C ILE A 171 15.71 -6.43 -6.96
N VAL A 172 15.18 -7.55 -6.47
CA VAL A 172 15.45 -8.90 -6.98
C VAL A 172 14.30 -9.47 -7.82
N TRP A 173 13.12 -8.89 -7.67
CA TRP A 173 11.93 -9.15 -8.48
C TRP A 173 11.08 -7.89 -8.56
N GLU A 174 10.38 -7.71 -9.68
CA GLU A 174 9.44 -6.60 -9.87
C GLU A 174 8.26 -7.04 -10.74
N TRP A 175 7.12 -6.41 -10.50
CA TRP A 175 5.92 -6.54 -11.30
C TRP A 175 5.33 -5.17 -11.59
N HIS A 176 4.97 -4.94 -12.85
CA HIS A 176 4.45 -3.66 -13.32
C HIS A 176 3.04 -3.86 -13.87
N LEU A 177 2.04 -3.18 -13.30
CA LEU A 177 0.70 -3.17 -13.87
C LEU A 177 0.71 -2.75 -15.35
N TRP A 178 1.64 -1.88 -15.72
CA TRP A 178 1.80 -1.35 -17.07
C TRP A 178 2.00 -2.44 -18.14
N ASP A 179 2.60 -3.57 -17.78
CA ASP A 179 2.86 -4.70 -18.69
C ASP A 179 1.64 -5.62 -18.84
N HIS A 180 0.62 -5.43 -18.00
CA HIS A 180 -0.61 -6.21 -17.97
C HIS A 180 -1.84 -5.40 -18.42
N LEU A 181 -1.63 -4.38 -19.25
CA LEU A 181 -2.71 -3.51 -19.72
C LEU A 181 -3.32 -3.98 -21.05
N CYS A 182 -4.60 -3.69 -21.24
CA CYS A 182 -5.33 -3.86 -22.50
C CYS A 182 -6.25 -2.67 -22.79
N GLN A 183 -6.81 -2.61 -24.00
CA GLN A 183 -7.84 -1.64 -24.39
C GLN A 183 -8.63 -2.15 -25.60
N ASP A 184 -9.86 -1.65 -25.80
CA ASP A 184 -10.73 -1.96 -26.95
C ASP A 184 -11.13 -0.72 -27.77
N ILE A 185 -10.41 0.40 -27.59
CA ILE A 185 -10.65 1.69 -28.24
C ILE A 185 -10.22 1.69 -29.71
N SER A 186 -9.01 1.23 -29.99
CA SER A 186 -8.49 1.18 -31.36
C SER A 186 -7.36 0.17 -31.55
N SER A 187 -7.46 -0.61 -32.63
CA SER A 187 -6.40 -1.52 -33.10
C SER A 187 -5.10 -0.83 -33.51
N SER A 188 -5.07 0.51 -33.55
CA SER A 188 -3.83 1.28 -33.76
C SER A 188 -2.97 1.43 -32.51
N TYR A 189 -3.54 1.23 -31.32
CA TYR A 189 -2.81 1.28 -30.05
C TYR A 189 -2.37 -0.14 -29.63
N PRO A 190 -1.32 -0.26 -28.79
CA PRO A 190 -0.91 -1.54 -28.22
C PRO A 190 -2.06 -2.26 -27.50
N ASN A 191 -1.91 -3.59 -27.37
CA ASN A 191 -2.79 -4.46 -26.57
C ASN A 191 -4.29 -4.30 -26.87
N TYR A 192 -4.63 -4.08 -28.15
CA TYR A 192 -6.02 -4.03 -28.61
C TYR A 192 -6.66 -5.42 -28.58
N VAL A 193 -7.68 -5.58 -27.73
CA VAL A 193 -8.42 -6.83 -27.56
C VAL A 193 -9.90 -6.52 -27.26
N THR A 194 -10.74 -7.55 -27.14
CA THR A 194 -12.05 -7.36 -26.52
C THR A 194 -11.88 -7.48 -25.01
N VAL A 195 -11.83 -6.36 -24.27
CA VAL A 195 -11.48 -6.32 -22.82
C VAL A 195 -12.22 -7.39 -22.01
N SER A 196 -13.54 -7.52 -22.21
CA SER A 196 -14.36 -8.48 -21.46
C SER A 196 -14.01 -9.96 -21.68
N GLU A 197 -13.22 -10.30 -22.70
CA GLU A 197 -12.74 -11.65 -23.01
C GLU A 197 -11.34 -11.94 -22.42
N HIS A 198 -10.70 -10.95 -21.79
CA HIS A 198 -9.33 -11.00 -21.25
C HIS A 198 -9.26 -10.57 -19.77
N PRO A 199 -9.87 -11.32 -18.83
CA PRO A 199 -9.90 -10.97 -17.41
C PRO A 199 -8.51 -11.00 -16.73
N GLU A 200 -7.50 -11.56 -17.39
CA GLU A 200 -6.10 -11.56 -16.96
C GLU A 200 -5.37 -10.23 -17.23
N LEU A 201 -5.97 -9.33 -18.02
CA LEU A 201 -5.44 -8.00 -18.34
C LEU A 201 -6.32 -6.90 -17.76
N PHE A 202 -5.73 -5.74 -17.52
CA PHE A 202 -6.42 -4.58 -16.97
C PHE A 202 -6.71 -3.54 -18.05
N ASP A 203 -7.95 -3.09 -18.18
CA ASP A 203 -8.30 -2.03 -19.12
C ASP A 203 -7.69 -0.70 -18.67
N ILE A 204 -6.79 -0.14 -19.49
CA ILE A 204 -6.15 1.16 -19.20
C ILE A 204 -7.17 2.29 -19.09
N ASN A 205 -8.38 2.13 -19.65
CA ASN A 205 -9.45 3.12 -19.58
C ASN A 205 -10.39 2.94 -18.38
N ASN A 206 -10.19 1.90 -17.57
CA ASN A 206 -11.00 1.70 -16.38
C ASN A 206 -10.70 2.78 -15.31
N GLY A 207 -11.74 3.43 -14.81
CA GLY A 207 -11.63 4.46 -13.76
C GLY A 207 -10.98 5.78 -14.18
N SER A 208 -10.95 6.74 -13.25
CA SER A 208 -10.34 8.07 -13.43
C SER A 208 -8.90 8.10 -12.90
N VAL A 209 -8.06 8.95 -13.50
CA VAL A 209 -6.64 9.09 -13.11
C VAL A 209 -6.45 10.34 -12.25
N GLY A 210 -6.34 10.13 -10.94
CA GLY A 210 -6.12 11.17 -9.96
C GLY A 210 -7.22 12.23 -9.87
N SER A 211 -6.88 13.38 -9.27
CA SER A 211 -7.81 14.50 -9.14
C SER A 211 -7.07 15.83 -8.91
N SER A 212 -7.81 16.94 -8.92
CA SER A 212 -7.27 18.27 -8.60
C SER A 212 -7.12 18.55 -7.10
N GLY A 213 -7.39 17.58 -6.22
CA GLY A 213 -7.37 17.75 -4.76
C GLY A 213 -7.13 16.45 -4.01
N GLY A 214 -7.52 16.41 -2.74
CA GLY A 214 -7.28 15.28 -1.84
C GLY A 214 -6.08 15.51 -0.91
N PRO A 215 -5.74 14.52 -0.06
CA PRO A 215 -4.58 14.60 0.81
C PRO A 215 -3.32 14.79 -0.02
N GLY A 216 -2.57 15.88 0.20
CA GLY A 216 -1.36 16.20 -0.59
C GLY A 216 -1.59 17.09 -1.80
N GLY A 217 -2.85 17.41 -2.16
CA GLY A 217 -3.19 18.28 -3.28
C GLY A 217 -3.43 17.51 -4.59
N PRO A 218 -3.28 18.18 -5.76
CA PRO A 218 -3.41 17.53 -7.06
C PRO A 218 -2.52 16.29 -7.18
N ASN A 219 -3.07 15.21 -7.73
CA ASN A 219 -2.38 13.93 -7.89
C ASN A 219 -2.80 13.23 -9.18
N ALA A 220 -2.08 12.17 -9.54
CA ALA A 220 -2.37 11.30 -10.69
C ALA A 220 -2.57 9.83 -10.28
N ASP A 221 -2.98 9.61 -9.03
CA ASP A 221 -3.20 8.30 -8.42
C ASP A 221 -4.36 7.57 -9.10
N TRP A 222 -4.05 6.49 -9.83
CA TRP A 222 -5.03 5.75 -10.63
C TRP A 222 -5.66 4.60 -9.86
N MET A 223 -4.85 3.64 -9.42
CA MET A 223 -5.34 2.40 -8.81
C MET A 223 -5.53 2.53 -7.31
N HIS A 224 -4.69 3.31 -6.63
CA HIS A 224 -4.70 3.45 -5.18
C HIS A 224 -4.65 2.09 -4.47
N ILE A 225 -3.59 1.31 -4.76
CA ILE A 225 -3.32 0.09 -4.00
C ILE A 225 -2.96 0.49 -2.57
N ASN A 226 -3.56 -0.16 -1.57
CA ASN A 226 -3.40 0.28 -0.18
C ASN A 226 -3.12 -0.83 0.84
N ALA A 227 -3.10 -2.08 0.40
CA ALA A 227 -2.67 -3.23 1.18
C ALA A 227 -2.10 -4.29 0.25
N ILE A 228 -1.09 -5.02 0.74
CA ILE A 228 -0.46 -6.13 0.06
C ILE A 228 -0.26 -7.27 1.07
N SER A 229 -0.36 -8.51 0.62
CA SER A 229 -0.04 -9.67 1.44
C SER A 229 0.50 -10.80 0.56
N TYR A 230 1.35 -11.64 1.15
CA TYR A 230 1.96 -12.77 0.47
C TYR A 230 1.44 -14.10 1.04
N ASN A 231 0.94 -14.96 0.15
CA ASN A 231 0.56 -16.32 0.47
C ASN A 231 1.69 -17.28 0.09
N ALA A 232 2.52 -17.63 1.07
CA ALA A 232 3.64 -18.55 0.91
C ALA A 232 3.25 -19.98 0.50
N GLU A 233 2.00 -20.42 0.74
CA GLU A 233 1.58 -21.78 0.35
C GLU A 233 1.37 -21.91 -1.16
N LEU A 234 0.95 -20.83 -1.81
CA LEU A 234 0.64 -20.79 -3.25
C LEU A 234 1.62 -19.93 -4.05
N ASP A 235 2.58 -19.29 -3.38
CA ASP A 235 3.48 -18.30 -3.99
C ASP A 235 2.69 -17.17 -4.69
N HIS A 236 1.69 -16.64 -4.00
CA HIS A 236 0.83 -15.59 -4.53
C HIS A 236 1.03 -14.27 -3.80
N ILE A 237 1.03 -13.18 -4.56
CA ILE A 237 0.92 -11.81 -4.05
C ILE A 237 -0.52 -11.37 -4.19
N ILE A 238 -1.11 -10.86 -3.12
CA ILE A 238 -2.50 -10.40 -3.07
C ILE A 238 -2.48 -8.92 -2.71
N PHE A 239 -3.19 -8.08 -3.45
CA PHE A 239 -3.31 -6.66 -3.12
C PHE A 239 -4.71 -6.13 -3.36
N SER A 240 -5.09 -5.10 -2.61
CA SER A 240 -6.38 -4.42 -2.74
C SER A 240 -6.24 -3.07 -3.42
N SER A 241 -7.10 -2.81 -4.40
CA SER A 241 -7.23 -1.50 -5.04
C SER A 241 -8.49 -0.80 -4.56
N ARG A 242 -8.32 0.38 -3.94
CA ARG A 242 -9.45 1.19 -3.50
C ARG A 242 -10.25 1.77 -4.66
N HIS A 243 -9.59 2.15 -5.76
CA HIS A 243 -10.27 2.81 -6.87
C HIS A 243 -10.94 1.85 -7.85
N GLN A 244 -10.56 0.57 -7.83
CA GLN A 244 -11.16 -0.45 -8.67
C GLN A 244 -12.20 -1.31 -7.95
N ASP A 245 -12.35 -1.15 -6.63
CA ASP A 245 -13.22 -2.00 -5.80
C ASP A 245 -12.89 -3.51 -5.95
N GLU A 246 -11.60 -3.82 -6.15
CA GLU A 246 -11.11 -5.15 -6.53
C GLU A 246 -9.92 -5.61 -5.67
N ILE A 247 -9.80 -6.93 -5.55
CA ILE A 247 -8.63 -7.62 -5.00
C ILE A 247 -7.99 -8.39 -6.14
N PHE A 248 -6.68 -8.22 -6.28
CA PHE A 248 -5.88 -8.85 -7.31
C PHE A 248 -5.02 -9.95 -6.70
N ILE A 249 -4.74 -10.97 -7.50
CA ILE A 249 -3.84 -12.07 -7.14
C ILE A 249 -2.85 -12.22 -8.28
N ILE A 250 -1.56 -12.05 -7.99
CA ILE A 250 -0.45 -12.29 -8.90
C ILE A 250 0.23 -13.58 -8.47
N ASP A 251 0.52 -14.45 -9.43
CA ASP A 251 1.45 -15.56 -9.24
C ASP A 251 2.88 -15.00 -9.23
N HIS A 252 3.59 -15.13 -8.10
CA HIS A 252 4.91 -14.54 -7.91
C HIS A 252 5.97 -15.14 -8.85
N SER A 253 5.73 -16.34 -9.40
CA SER A 253 6.58 -16.92 -10.45
C SER A 253 6.46 -16.20 -11.80
N THR A 254 5.51 -15.28 -11.94
CA THR A 254 5.38 -14.42 -13.12
C THR A 254 6.58 -13.51 -13.19
N THR A 255 7.40 -13.67 -14.23
CA THR A 255 8.42 -12.70 -14.62
C THR A 255 7.92 -11.95 -15.84
N THR A 256 7.80 -10.62 -15.75
CA THR A 256 7.49 -9.74 -16.88
C THR A 256 8.75 -9.19 -17.53
#